data_AF-A0A328S9R8-F1
#
_entry.id   AF-A0A328S9R8-F1
#
_cell.length_a   1.000
_cell.length_b   1.000
_cell.length_c   1.000
_cell.angle_alpha   90.00
_cell.angle_beta   90.00
_cell.angle_gamma   90.00
#
_symmetry.space_group_name_H-M   'P 1'
#
loop_
_entity.id
_entity.type
_entity.pdbx_description
1 polymer ?
#
loop_
_entity_poly.entity_id
_entity_poly.type
_entity_poly.pdbx_seq_one_letter_code
_entity_poly.pdbx_strand_id
1 'polypeptide(L)'
;MNTDDLIKTIKQQRKNLNKKLEKLINDDEENENTLFHNRHSKYKNDEKKEFTVGIIIILAIILIASIGYYFLFFQPAMQELNNAKNNKINEVNMLFTNDLTVDPNKQAIISQIDSASTIEEVNNIDVNAMAYPILKKHLQEQINTSKDKYNRIQFNYNNTTTIMDVDDANNKLKSMDANELTLINITKVDTVIVPLSITRKQAASGLIKESDIVDIYKISNNSNDVQENMETKQNNTTTEDVDSNNTTQIPTTVQSQSTNDSSKIVGGSKIVSILRSKDSGTIDLNTQLGQTPKSRNYTQEIKTDVYQAILSKASGTLSEKEVKILMENYGWRLSEYERTSNIGDLNAEYLVMLEVPRESVEEILTNMDNLILTIPTYDAPSWVNLK
;
A
#
# COMPACT_ATOMS: atom_id res chain seq x y z
N MET A 1 32.44 0.08 -45.51
CA MET A 1 32.60 -0.92 -46.58
C MET A 1 31.26 -1.01 -47.30
N ASN A 2 31.20 -0.57 -48.56
CA ASN A 2 29.95 -0.28 -49.25
C ASN A 2 29.19 -1.58 -49.57
N THR A 3 27.86 -1.59 -49.40
CA THR A 3 27.01 -2.79 -49.57
C THR A 3 27.12 -3.39 -50.97
N ASP A 4 27.35 -2.56 -51.99
CA ASP A 4 27.57 -3.00 -53.37
C ASP A 4 28.88 -3.79 -53.54
N ASP A 5 29.91 -3.48 -52.75
CA ASP A 5 31.20 -4.16 -52.81
C ASP A 5 31.12 -5.56 -52.18
N LEU A 6 30.30 -5.72 -51.14
CA LEU A 6 30.00 -7.03 -50.55
C LEU A 6 29.22 -7.92 -51.52
N ILE A 7 28.21 -7.37 -52.20
CA ILE A 7 27.41 -8.12 -53.18
C ILE A 7 28.28 -8.58 -54.36
N LYS A 8 29.20 -7.74 -54.82
CA LYS A 8 30.14 -8.09 -55.89
C LYS A 8 31.09 -9.22 -55.47
N THR A 9 31.60 -9.14 -54.25
CA THR A 9 32.50 -10.16 -53.68
C THR A 9 31.79 -11.51 -53.53
N ILE A 10 30.55 -11.52 -53.03
CA ILE A 10 29.73 -12.73 -52.88
C ILE A 10 29.40 -13.37 -54.24
N LYS A 11 29.05 -12.57 -55.25
CA LYS A 11 28.80 -13.07 -56.62
C LYS A 11 30.06 -13.70 -57.22
N GLN A 12 31.23 -13.11 -56.98
CA GLN A 12 32.48 -13.64 -57.50
C GLN A 12 32.90 -14.95 -56.81
N GLN A 13 32.68 -15.05 -55.50
CA GLN A 13 32.88 -16.31 -54.76
C GLN A 13 31.95 -17.43 -55.25
N ARG A 14 30.66 -17.13 -55.49
CA ARG A 14 29.72 -18.11 -56.07
C ARG A 14 30.15 -18.61 -57.45
N LYS A 15 30.60 -17.70 -58.33
CA LYS A 15 31.06 -18.07 -59.68
C LYS A 15 32.28 -19.00 -59.64
N ASN A 16 33.21 -18.75 -58.72
CA ASN A 16 34.38 -19.61 -58.53
C ASN A 16 34.02 -20.99 -57.96
N LEU A 17 33.05 -21.06 -57.05
CA LEU A 17 32.54 -22.32 -56.52
C LEU A 17 31.88 -23.18 -57.61
N ASN A 18 31.03 -22.58 -58.46
CA ASN A 18 30.38 -23.30 -59.55
C ASN A 18 31.39 -23.84 -60.57
N LYS A 19 32.42 -23.05 -60.91
CA LYS A 19 33.48 -23.49 -61.83
C LYS A 19 34.33 -24.64 -61.24
N LYS A 20 34.49 -24.67 -59.92
CA LYS A 20 35.19 -25.77 -59.22
C LYS A 20 34.34 -27.04 -59.18
N LEU A 21 33.02 -26.90 -59.04
CA LEU A 21 32.05 -28.00 -59.12
C LEU A 21 31.98 -28.61 -60.52
N GLU A 22 31.90 -27.80 -61.58
CA GLU A 22 31.93 -28.31 -62.96
C GLU A 22 33.21 -29.07 -63.28
N LYS A 23 34.36 -28.62 -62.76
CA LYS A 23 35.63 -29.31 -62.97
C LYS A 23 35.65 -30.69 -62.28
N LEU A 24 35.10 -30.79 -61.08
CA LEU A 24 35.03 -32.06 -60.34
C LEU A 24 34.04 -33.04 -60.98
N ILE A 25 32.97 -32.54 -61.58
CA ILE A 25 31.98 -33.39 -62.27
C ILE A 25 32.54 -33.92 -63.60
N ASN A 26 33.27 -33.09 -64.35
CA ASN A 26 33.85 -33.51 -65.64
C ASN A 26 35.12 -34.36 -65.49
N ASP A 27 35.89 -34.21 -64.39
CA ASP A 27 37.05 -35.07 -64.12
C ASP A 27 36.66 -36.52 -63.76
N ASP A 28 35.39 -36.77 -63.38
CA ASP A 28 34.85 -38.12 -63.09
C ASP A 28 34.26 -38.83 -64.34
N GLU A 29 34.00 -38.13 -65.45
CA GLU A 29 33.38 -38.71 -66.66
C GLU A 29 34.39 -39.19 -67.74
N GLU A 30 35.69 -38.89 -67.63
CA GLU A 30 36.67 -39.15 -68.70
C GLU A 30 37.56 -40.40 -68.53
N ASN A 31 37.15 -41.41 -67.74
CA ASN A 31 37.93 -42.64 -67.59
C ASN A 31 37.13 -43.95 -67.68
N GLU A 32 36.24 -44.04 -68.66
CA GLU A 32 35.80 -45.32 -69.21
C GLU A 32 36.45 -45.57 -70.58
N ASN A 33 37.47 -46.43 -70.60
CA ASN A 33 37.63 -47.56 -71.54
C ASN A 33 39.10 -47.97 -71.64
N THR A 34 39.47 -49.11 -71.06
CA THR A 34 40.09 -50.22 -71.81
C THR A 34 40.32 -51.46 -70.94
N LEU A 35 39.93 -52.59 -71.54
CA LEU A 35 40.49 -53.93 -71.37
C LEU A 35 40.03 -54.78 -70.17
N PHE A 36 38.95 -55.51 -70.46
CA PHE A 36 38.64 -56.82 -69.90
C PHE A 36 39.86 -57.76 -69.87
N HIS A 37 40.25 -58.17 -68.66
CA HIS A 37 40.69 -59.55 -68.40
C HIS A 37 39.96 -60.09 -67.18
N ASN A 38 38.91 -60.85 -67.48
CA ASN A 38 38.13 -61.64 -66.54
C ASN A 38 38.96 -62.86 -66.10
N ARG A 39 39.56 -62.82 -64.90
CA ARG A 39 39.95 -64.03 -64.16
C ARG A 39 39.76 -63.83 -62.66
N HIS A 40 38.75 -64.53 -62.14
CA HIS A 40 38.57 -65.00 -60.76
C HIS A 40 39.17 -64.19 -59.60
N SER A 41 38.32 -63.42 -58.92
CA SER A 41 38.21 -63.49 -57.45
C SER A 41 36.78 -63.15 -57.01
N LYS A 42 35.91 -64.15 -57.11
CA LYS A 42 34.56 -64.15 -56.53
C LYS A 42 34.71 -64.39 -55.03
N TYR A 43 35.03 -63.36 -54.26
CA TYR A 43 34.91 -63.23 -52.78
C TYR A 43 35.60 -61.91 -52.38
N LYS A 44 34.91 -60.76 -52.46
CA LYS A 44 35.30 -59.48 -51.80
C LYS A 44 34.32 -58.30 -52.00
N ASN A 45 33.07 -58.57 -52.40
CA ASN A 45 32.02 -57.54 -52.49
C ASN A 45 30.97 -57.63 -51.37
N ASP A 46 30.92 -58.74 -50.63
CA ASP A 46 30.02 -58.89 -49.49
C ASP A 46 30.65 -58.32 -48.21
N GLU A 47 31.98 -58.47 -48.02
CA GLU A 47 32.70 -57.87 -46.89
C GLU A 47 32.62 -56.33 -46.85
N LYS A 48 32.64 -55.65 -48.01
CA LYS A 48 32.50 -54.18 -48.07
C LYS A 48 31.08 -53.71 -47.79
N LYS A 49 30.07 -54.50 -48.15
CA LYS A 49 28.65 -54.22 -47.89
C LYS A 49 28.31 -54.48 -46.42
N GLU A 50 28.88 -55.51 -45.82
CA GLU A 50 28.74 -55.80 -44.39
C GLU A 50 29.45 -54.74 -43.53
N PHE A 51 30.62 -54.25 -43.97
CA PHE A 51 31.32 -53.16 -43.30
C PHE A 51 30.58 -51.81 -43.40
N THR A 52 30.01 -51.46 -44.56
CA THR A 52 29.20 -50.23 -44.69
C THR A 52 27.87 -50.32 -43.95
N VAL A 53 27.22 -51.48 -43.93
CA VAL A 53 26.00 -51.71 -43.14
C VAL A 53 26.31 -51.62 -41.64
N GLY A 54 27.44 -52.17 -41.18
CA GLY A 54 27.91 -52.03 -39.80
C GLY A 54 28.15 -50.58 -39.37
N ILE A 55 28.79 -49.77 -40.23
CA ILE A 55 29.01 -48.34 -39.97
C ILE A 55 27.70 -47.55 -39.88
N ILE A 56 26.74 -47.83 -40.77
CA ILE A 56 25.43 -47.16 -40.77
C ILE A 56 24.66 -47.46 -39.49
N ILE A 57 24.70 -48.71 -39.01
CA ILE A 57 24.03 -49.10 -37.75
C ILE A 57 24.67 -48.41 -36.54
N ILE A 58 26.01 -48.34 -36.48
CA ILE A 58 26.72 -47.64 -35.40
C ILE A 58 26.41 -46.13 -35.41
N LEU A 59 26.38 -45.50 -36.59
CA LEU A 59 25.96 -44.10 -36.74
C LEU A 59 24.52 -43.88 -36.29
N ALA A 60 23.60 -44.80 -36.62
CA ALA A 60 22.23 -44.74 -36.17
C ALA A 60 22.11 -44.86 -34.64
N ILE A 61 22.90 -45.72 -34.00
CA ILE A 61 22.94 -45.86 -32.53
C ILE A 61 23.46 -44.58 -31.87
N ILE A 62 24.51 -43.95 -32.40
CA ILE A 62 25.04 -42.68 -31.87
C ILE A 62 24.00 -41.57 -32.02
N LEU A 63 23.27 -41.54 -33.14
CA LEU A 63 22.21 -40.55 -33.38
C LEU A 63 21.03 -40.74 -32.42
N ILE A 64 20.58 -41.99 -32.19
CA ILE A 64 19.54 -42.32 -31.21
C ILE A 64 19.99 -41.99 -29.79
N ALA A 65 21.25 -42.27 -29.43
CA ALA A 65 21.81 -41.92 -28.13
C ALA A 65 21.89 -40.39 -27.93
N SER A 66 22.22 -39.65 -28.99
CA SER A 66 22.26 -38.18 -28.97
C SER A 66 20.85 -37.58 -28.82
N ILE A 67 19.87 -38.11 -29.55
CA ILE A 67 18.46 -37.73 -29.43
C ILE A 67 17.92 -38.11 -28.05
N GLY A 68 18.24 -39.31 -27.57
CA GLY A 68 17.85 -39.78 -26.24
C GLY A 68 18.42 -38.88 -25.14
N TYR A 69 19.70 -38.51 -25.21
CA TYR A 69 20.32 -37.57 -24.27
C TYR A 69 19.67 -36.18 -24.30
N TYR A 70 19.34 -35.68 -25.50
CA TYR A 70 18.64 -34.41 -25.66
C TYR A 70 17.25 -34.43 -25.01
N PHE A 71 16.46 -35.48 -25.23
CA PHE A 71 15.11 -35.61 -24.66
C PHE A 71 15.10 -35.90 -23.15
N LEU A 72 16.02 -36.73 -22.64
CA LEU A 72 16.03 -37.13 -21.23
C LEU A 72 16.65 -36.08 -20.30
N PHE A 73 17.63 -35.30 -20.77
CA PHE A 73 18.40 -34.41 -19.91
C PHE A 73 18.33 -32.94 -20.33
N PHE A 74 18.44 -32.63 -21.62
CA PHE A 74 18.50 -31.24 -22.09
C PHE A 74 17.12 -30.56 -22.17
N GLN A 75 16.10 -31.28 -22.63
CA GLN A 75 14.73 -30.78 -22.72
C GLN A 75 14.14 -30.33 -21.37
N PRO A 76 14.20 -31.13 -20.27
CA PRO A 76 13.68 -30.69 -18.98
C PRO A 76 14.47 -29.48 -18.44
N ALA A 77 15.79 -29.45 -18.57
CA ALA A 77 16.62 -28.32 -18.13
C ALA A 77 16.29 -27.01 -18.88
N MET A 78 16.00 -27.09 -20.19
CA MET A 78 15.56 -25.94 -20.97
C MET A 78 14.17 -25.44 -20.57
N GLN A 79 13.26 -26.36 -20.25
CA GLN A 79 11.93 -26.00 -19.76
C GLN A 79 12.00 -25.32 -18.38
N GLU A 80 12.83 -25.83 -17.47
CA GLU A 80 13.07 -25.22 -16.16
C GLU A 80 13.68 -23.81 -16.28
N LEU A 81 14.67 -23.62 -17.15
CA LEU A 81 15.25 -22.29 -17.41
C LEU A 81 14.21 -21.32 -17.96
N ASN A 82 13.40 -21.74 -18.94
CA ASN A 82 12.36 -20.89 -19.51
C ASN A 82 11.27 -20.55 -18.49
N ASN A 83 10.90 -21.49 -17.62
CA ASN A 83 9.96 -21.24 -16.52
C ASN A 83 10.53 -20.23 -15.52
N ALA A 84 11.82 -20.36 -15.15
CA ALA A 84 12.49 -19.41 -14.26
C ALA A 84 12.53 -18.00 -14.87
N LYS A 85 12.86 -17.88 -16.17
CA LYS A 85 12.83 -16.61 -16.91
C LYS A 85 11.42 -15.99 -16.92
N ASN A 86 10.41 -16.78 -17.28
CA ASN A 86 9.02 -16.31 -17.31
C ASN A 86 8.53 -15.84 -15.94
N ASN A 87 8.90 -16.55 -14.86
CA ASN A 87 8.55 -16.13 -13.50
C ASN A 87 9.18 -14.78 -13.13
N LYS A 88 10.46 -14.56 -13.48
CA LYS A 88 11.13 -13.26 -13.24
C LYS A 88 10.61 -12.14 -14.14
N ILE A 89 10.27 -12.42 -15.39
CA ILE A 89 9.61 -11.45 -16.27
C ILE A 89 8.24 -11.06 -15.70
N ASN A 90 7.50 -12.02 -15.13
CA ASN A 90 6.24 -11.73 -14.46
C ASN A 90 6.43 -10.84 -13.22
N GLU A 91 7.47 -11.08 -12.42
CA GLU A 91 7.84 -10.19 -11.30
C GLU A 91 8.12 -8.76 -11.77
N VAL A 92 8.90 -8.58 -12.84
CA VAL A 92 9.11 -7.27 -13.48
C VAL A 92 7.77 -6.67 -13.91
N ASN A 93 6.91 -7.43 -14.57
CA ASN A 93 5.61 -6.93 -15.03
C ASN A 93 4.68 -6.52 -13.87
N MET A 94 4.76 -7.18 -12.72
CA MET A 94 4.03 -6.78 -11.51
C MET A 94 4.56 -5.49 -10.91
N LEU A 95 5.86 -5.21 -11.02
CA LEU A 95 6.45 -3.98 -10.51
C LEU A 95 6.20 -2.77 -11.44
N PHE A 96 6.27 -2.99 -12.74
CA PHE A 96 6.10 -1.93 -13.74
C PHE A 96 4.65 -1.89 -14.25
N THR A 97 3.75 -1.37 -13.43
CA THR A 97 2.34 -1.14 -13.76
C THR A 97 2.10 0.25 -14.37
N ASN A 98 0.91 0.45 -14.95
CA ASN A 98 0.42 1.75 -15.46
C ASN A 98 1.37 2.41 -16.49
N ASP A 99 1.73 3.68 -16.26
CA ASP A 99 2.50 4.55 -17.17
C ASP A 99 3.94 4.04 -17.42
N LEU A 100 4.43 3.11 -16.62
CA LEU A 100 5.77 2.54 -16.75
C LEU A 100 5.80 1.23 -17.56
N THR A 101 4.66 0.80 -18.10
CA THR A 101 4.57 -0.45 -18.89
C THR A 101 5.41 -0.44 -20.17
N VAL A 102 5.69 0.73 -20.74
CA VAL A 102 6.46 0.94 -21.98
C VAL A 102 7.84 1.55 -21.71
N ASP A 103 8.27 1.64 -20.45
CA ASP A 103 9.54 2.27 -20.09
C ASP A 103 10.73 1.51 -20.72
N PRO A 104 11.66 2.19 -21.42
CA PRO A 104 12.89 1.57 -21.94
C PRO A 104 13.70 0.82 -20.88
N ASN A 105 13.67 1.28 -19.62
CA ASN A 105 14.37 0.65 -18.51
C ASN A 105 13.74 -0.69 -18.12
N LYS A 106 12.41 -0.83 -18.23
CA LYS A 106 11.71 -2.12 -18.07
C LYS A 106 12.20 -3.12 -19.11
N GLN A 107 12.30 -2.69 -20.37
CA GLN A 107 12.79 -3.53 -21.47
C GLN A 107 14.25 -3.94 -21.27
N ALA A 108 15.09 -3.07 -20.70
CA ALA A 108 16.46 -3.41 -20.35
C ALA A 108 16.53 -4.55 -19.31
N ILE A 109 15.68 -4.52 -18.28
CA ILE A 109 15.62 -5.58 -17.26
C ILE A 109 15.13 -6.90 -17.87
N ILE A 110 14.10 -6.86 -18.72
CA ILE A 110 13.60 -8.05 -19.44
C ILE A 110 14.69 -8.65 -20.33
N SER A 111 15.40 -7.81 -21.09
CA SER A 111 16.50 -8.25 -21.94
C SER A 111 17.66 -8.89 -21.15
N GLN A 112 17.94 -8.38 -19.94
CA GLN A 112 18.94 -8.97 -19.06
C GLN A 112 18.51 -10.36 -18.55
N ILE A 113 17.22 -10.54 -18.22
CA ILE A 113 16.66 -11.86 -17.84
C ILE A 113 16.70 -12.83 -19.02
N ASP A 114 16.35 -12.38 -20.23
CA ASP A 114 16.38 -13.21 -21.43
C ASP A 114 17.79 -13.67 -21.81
N SER A 115 18.79 -12.82 -21.54
CA SER A 115 20.21 -13.08 -21.84
C SER A 115 20.88 -14.08 -20.88
N ALA A 116 20.25 -14.38 -19.72
CA ALA A 116 20.78 -15.34 -18.76
C ALA A 116 20.81 -16.76 -19.33
N SER A 117 21.93 -17.47 -19.15
CA SER A 117 22.16 -18.79 -19.75
C SER A 117 21.95 -19.94 -18.77
N THR A 118 21.90 -19.65 -17.46
CA THR A 118 21.68 -20.65 -16.40
C THR A 118 20.56 -20.24 -15.44
N ILE A 119 19.97 -21.22 -14.75
CA ILE A 119 18.92 -20.98 -13.76
C ILE A 119 19.49 -20.14 -12.58
N GLU A 120 20.75 -20.39 -12.20
CA GLU A 120 21.43 -19.63 -11.14
C GLU A 120 21.59 -18.16 -11.51
N GLU A 121 21.97 -17.86 -12.75
CA GLU A 121 22.05 -16.48 -13.26
C GLU A 121 20.71 -15.77 -13.21
N VAL A 122 19.62 -16.45 -13.63
CA VAL A 122 18.26 -15.89 -13.58
C VAL A 122 17.83 -15.59 -12.14
N ASN A 123 18.12 -16.50 -11.21
CA ASN A 123 17.74 -16.34 -9.81
C ASN A 123 18.56 -15.26 -9.09
N ASN A 124 19.79 -15.00 -9.53
CA ASN A 124 20.66 -13.95 -8.99
C ASN A 124 20.28 -12.54 -9.46
N ILE A 125 19.41 -12.41 -10.48
CA ILE A 125 18.91 -11.11 -10.92
C ILE A 125 17.91 -10.59 -9.89
N ASP A 126 18.35 -9.60 -9.11
CA ASP A 126 17.48 -8.87 -8.19
C ASP A 126 16.67 -7.81 -8.93
N VAL A 127 15.45 -8.21 -9.30
CA VAL A 127 14.48 -7.36 -9.98
C VAL A 127 14.09 -6.15 -9.13
N ASN A 128 13.98 -6.31 -7.81
CA ASN A 128 13.56 -5.23 -6.90
C ASN A 128 14.63 -4.14 -6.80
N ALA A 129 15.89 -4.52 -6.66
CA ALA A 129 17.00 -3.57 -6.63
C ALA A 129 17.14 -2.78 -7.93
N MET A 130 16.87 -3.41 -9.08
CA MET A 130 16.88 -2.74 -10.38
C MET A 130 15.67 -1.82 -10.58
N ALA A 131 14.48 -2.25 -10.14
CA ALA A 131 13.25 -1.48 -10.30
C ALA A 131 13.19 -0.27 -9.36
N TYR A 132 13.70 -0.39 -8.14
CA TYR A 132 13.65 0.65 -7.11
C TYR A 132 14.09 2.06 -7.58
N PRO A 133 15.29 2.27 -8.15
CA PRO A 133 15.73 3.60 -8.57
C PRO A 133 14.86 4.19 -9.69
N ILE A 134 14.29 3.35 -10.56
CA ILE A 134 13.42 3.78 -11.66
C ILE A 134 12.07 4.24 -11.10
N LEU A 135 11.44 3.40 -10.29
CA LEU A 135 10.16 3.70 -9.63
C LEU A 135 10.28 4.97 -8.78
N LYS A 136 11.34 5.08 -7.98
CA LYS A 136 11.62 6.25 -7.16
C LYS A 136 11.76 7.51 -7.98
N LYS A 137 12.55 7.48 -9.06
CA LYS A 137 12.73 8.63 -9.93
C LYS A 137 11.40 9.08 -10.55
N HIS A 138 10.60 8.13 -11.05
CA HIS A 138 9.29 8.42 -11.61
C HIS A 138 8.35 9.09 -10.58
N LEU A 139 8.27 8.54 -9.36
CA LEU A 139 7.48 9.13 -8.28
C LEU A 139 7.99 10.52 -7.90
N GLN A 140 9.31 10.75 -7.87
CA GLN A 140 9.88 12.08 -7.63
C GLN A 140 9.50 13.08 -8.72
N GLU A 141 9.46 12.66 -9.98
CA GLU A 141 8.98 13.49 -11.08
C GLU A 141 7.49 13.83 -10.89
N GLN A 142 6.65 12.85 -10.51
CA GLN A 142 5.24 13.08 -10.18
C GLN A 142 5.05 14.05 -9.00
N ILE A 143 5.85 13.96 -7.94
CA ILE A 143 5.82 14.91 -6.83
C ILE A 143 6.08 16.34 -7.33
N ASN A 144 7.08 16.51 -8.18
CA ASN A 144 7.46 17.82 -8.69
C ASN A 144 6.41 18.45 -9.61
N THR A 145 5.67 17.63 -10.38
CA THR A 145 4.62 18.09 -11.30
C THR A 145 3.27 18.28 -10.61
N SER A 146 2.94 17.46 -9.61
CA SER A 146 1.64 17.47 -8.91
C SER A 146 1.58 18.44 -7.72
N LYS A 147 2.68 19.13 -7.36
CA LYS A 147 2.70 20.08 -6.24
C LYS A 147 1.70 21.22 -6.39
N ASP A 148 1.07 21.59 -5.28
CA ASP A 148 0.19 22.75 -5.20
C ASP A 148 0.99 24.05 -4.94
N LYS A 149 0.28 25.18 -4.76
CA LYS A 149 0.89 26.49 -4.43
C LYS A 149 1.60 26.50 -3.06
N TYR A 150 1.25 25.56 -2.19
CA TYR A 150 1.72 25.44 -0.81
C TYR A 150 2.76 24.33 -0.63
N ASN A 151 3.29 23.75 -1.72
CA ASN A 151 4.20 22.60 -1.71
C ASN A 151 3.62 21.34 -1.03
N ARG A 152 2.30 21.15 -1.14
CA ARG A 152 1.59 19.95 -0.69
C ARG A 152 1.24 19.08 -1.89
N ILE A 153 1.13 17.78 -1.63
CA ILE A 153 0.67 16.77 -2.59
C ILE A 153 -0.37 15.87 -1.93
N GLN A 154 -1.14 15.20 -2.77
CA GLN A 154 -2.00 14.11 -2.34
C GLN A 154 -1.29 12.79 -2.63
N PHE A 155 -0.98 12.07 -1.56
CA PHE A 155 -0.26 10.81 -1.56
C PHE A 155 -1.24 9.68 -1.31
N ASN A 156 -1.55 8.91 -2.35
CA ASN A 156 -2.45 7.78 -2.27
C ASN A 156 -1.62 6.51 -2.10
N TYR A 157 -1.84 5.78 -1.01
CA TYR A 157 -1.14 4.54 -0.71
C TYR A 157 -2.14 3.50 -0.20
N ASN A 158 -2.19 2.35 -0.88
CA ASN A 158 -3.03 1.20 -0.48
C ASN A 158 -4.48 1.63 -0.12
N ASN A 159 -5.10 2.39 -1.02
CA ASN A 159 -6.47 2.92 -0.91
C ASN A 159 -6.69 3.94 0.23
N THR A 160 -5.62 4.42 0.87
CA THR A 160 -5.69 5.54 1.82
C THR A 160 -5.11 6.79 1.19
N THR A 161 -5.75 7.93 1.45
CA THR A 161 -5.37 9.22 0.87
C THR A 161 -4.75 10.08 1.95
N THR A 162 -3.51 10.53 1.76
CA THR A 162 -2.84 11.41 2.72
C THR A 162 -2.39 12.69 2.06
N ILE A 163 -2.74 13.85 2.62
CA ILE A 163 -2.19 15.14 2.21
C ILE A 163 -0.90 15.36 3.00
N MET A 164 0.20 15.65 2.32
CA MET A 164 1.50 15.89 2.97
C MET A 164 2.37 16.86 2.17
N ASP A 165 3.40 17.38 2.81
CA ASP A 165 4.40 18.23 2.14
C ASP A 165 5.32 17.41 1.23
N VAL A 166 5.90 18.08 0.23
CA VAL A 166 6.84 17.48 -0.73
C VAL A 166 8.06 16.85 -0.02
N ASP A 167 8.56 17.45 1.06
CA ASP A 167 9.72 16.95 1.78
C ASP A 167 9.40 15.67 2.55
N ASP A 168 8.24 15.61 3.21
CA ASP A 168 7.76 14.44 3.92
C ASP A 168 7.49 13.28 2.97
N ALA A 169 6.90 13.57 1.81
CA ALA A 169 6.71 12.58 0.75
C ALA A 169 8.04 11.99 0.30
N ASN A 170 9.05 12.83 0.04
CA ASN A 170 10.38 12.36 -0.35
C ASN A 170 11.06 11.54 0.74
N ASN A 171 10.84 11.85 2.01
CA ASN A 171 11.34 11.06 3.13
C ASN A 171 10.62 9.71 3.23
N LYS A 172 9.30 9.68 3.02
CA LYS A 172 8.51 8.46 2.99
C LYS A 172 8.92 7.52 1.86
N LEU A 173 9.24 8.05 0.68
CA LEU A 173 9.76 7.25 -0.44
C LEU A 173 11.14 6.63 -0.16
N LYS A 174 11.94 7.17 0.76
CA LYS A 174 13.24 6.59 1.13
C LYS A 174 13.10 5.38 2.04
N SER A 175 12.03 5.31 2.84
CA SER A 175 11.79 4.20 3.77
C SER A 175 11.06 3.01 3.13
N MET A 176 10.53 3.17 1.92
CA MET A 176 9.69 2.17 1.25
C MET A 176 10.49 1.25 0.33
N ASP A 177 10.01 0.02 0.19
CA ASP A 177 10.57 -0.98 -0.73
C ASP A 177 9.99 -0.88 -2.14
N ALA A 178 10.63 -1.52 -3.13
CA ALA A 178 10.19 -1.50 -4.53
C ALA A 178 8.72 -1.94 -4.70
N ASN A 179 8.28 -2.95 -3.96
CA ASN A 179 6.89 -3.42 -3.97
C ASN A 179 5.90 -2.41 -3.40
N GLU A 180 6.29 -1.62 -2.40
CA GLU A 180 5.42 -0.61 -1.80
C GLU A 180 5.31 0.60 -2.71
N LEU A 181 6.38 0.94 -3.44
CA LEU A 181 6.40 2.07 -4.37
C LEU A 181 5.38 1.93 -5.51
N THR A 182 5.02 0.71 -5.90
CA THR A 182 4.06 0.46 -7.00
C THR A 182 2.62 0.68 -6.59
N LEU A 183 2.35 0.66 -5.28
CA LEU A 183 1.03 0.92 -4.70
C LEU A 183 0.75 2.41 -4.50
N ILE A 184 1.72 3.27 -4.84
CA ILE A 184 1.63 4.71 -4.65
C ILE A 184 1.09 5.36 -5.92
N ASN A 185 0.16 6.29 -5.74
CA ASN A 185 -0.27 7.23 -6.77
C ASN A 185 -0.21 8.65 -6.22
N ILE A 186 0.40 9.57 -6.97
CA ILE A 186 0.63 10.95 -6.54
C ILE A 186 -0.18 11.88 -7.42
N THR A 187 -1.14 12.55 -6.81
CA THR A 187 -2.05 13.47 -7.50
C THR A 187 -1.96 14.87 -6.91
N LYS A 188 -2.52 15.83 -7.64
CA LYS A 188 -2.65 17.20 -7.16
C LYS A 188 -3.73 17.25 -6.08
N VAL A 189 -3.45 18.03 -5.03
CA VAL A 189 -4.39 18.28 -3.92
C VAL A 189 -5.68 18.92 -4.46
N ASP A 190 -6.80 18.21 -4.29
CA ASP A 190 -8.17 18.72 -4.49
C ASP A 190 -8.99 18.48 -3.22
N THR A 191 -9.20 19.54 -2.44
CA THR A 191 -9.83 19.48 -1.13
C THR A 191 -11.18 20.17 -1.09
N VAL A 192 -12.02 19.72 -0.17
CA VAL A 192 -13.29 20.34 0.19
C VAL A 192 -13.41 20.45 1.71
N ILE A 193 -14.27 21.36 2.16
CA ILE A 193 -14.56 21.52 3.58
C ILE A 193 -15.78 20.69 3.94
N VAL A 194 -15.63 19.79 4.90
CA VAL A 194 -16.70 18.93 5.41
C VAL A 194 -16.99 19.27 6.87
N PRO A 195 -18.25 19.59 7.23
CA PRO A 195 -18.68 19.70 8.62
C PRO A 195 -18.87 18.32 9.24
N LEU A 196 -18.20 18.03 10.35
CA LEU A 196 -18.39 16.81 11.14
C LEU A 196 -18.88 17.14 12.55
N SER A 197 -19.93 16.46 12.99
CA SER A 197 -20.34 16.47 14.40
C SER A 197 -19.69 15.30 15.11
N ILE A 198 -18.79 15.57 16.05
CA ILE A 198 -18.04 14.54 16.77
C ILE A 198 -17.95 14.87 18.26
N THR A 199 -17.85 13.83 19.09
CA THR A 199 -17.61 14.02 20.52
C THR A 199 -16.16 14.40 20.81
N ARG A 200 -15.92 15.05 21.95
CA ARG A 200 -14.56 15.37 22.40
C ARG A 200 -13.64 14.15 22.43
N LYS A 201 -14.18 12.99 22.83
CA LYS A 201 -13.43 11.72 22.85
C LYS A 201 -12.97 11.31 21.45
N GLN A 202 -13.81 11.48 20.43
CA GLN A 202 -13.47 11.20 19.03
C GLN A 202 -12.50 12.24 18.46
N ALA A 203 -12.50 13.47 18.98
CA ALA A 203 -11.64 14.58 18.58
C ALA A 203 -10.25 14.56 19.28
N ALA A 204 -9.56 13.42 19.30
CA ALA A 204 -8.31 13.23 20.06
C ALA A 204 -8.38 13.75 21.53
N SER A 205 -9.49 13.46 22.23
CA SER A 205 -9.78 13.95 23.58
C SER A 205 -9.86 15.48 23.72
N GLY A 206 -10.10 16.19 22.63
CA GLY A 206 -10.17 17.65 22.58
C GLY A 206 -8.80 18.34 22.56
N LEU A 207 -7.73 17.63 22.20
CA LEU A 207 -6.40 18.20 22.06
C LEU A 207 -6.15 18.86 20.70
N ILE A 208 -7.06 18.65 19.74
CA ILE A 208 -6.97 19.25 18.42
C ILE A 208 -7.28 20.75 18.45
N LYS A 209 -6.53 21.53 17.67
CA LYS A 209 -6.70 22.97 17.50
C LYS A 209 -7.00 23.36 16.07
N GLU A 210 -7.36 24.62 15.88
CA GLU A 210 -7.51 25.19 14.55
C GLU A 210 -6.16 25.21 13.85
N SER A 211 -6.16 24.89 12.56
CA SER A 211 -4.97 24.66 11.73
C SER A 211 -4.12 23.44 12.09
N ASP A 212 -4.50 22.62 13.07
CA ASP A 212 -3.83 21.34 13.29
C ASP A 212 -4.13 20.39 12.12
N ILE A 213 -3.17 19.50 11.87
CA ILE A 213 -3.26 18.42 10.89
C ILE A 213 -3.74 17.17 11.63
N VAL A 214 -4.71 16.47 11.06
CA VAL A 214 -5.32 15.27 11.64
C VAL A 214 -5.48 14.14 10.63
N ASP A 215 -5.42 12.92 11.14
CA ASP A 215 -5.77 11.70 10.43
C ASP A 215 -7.16 11.23 10.87
N ILE A 216 -7.96 10.76 9.91
CA ILE A 216 -9.35 10.33 10.06
C ILE A 216 -9.40 8.80 9.98
N TYR A 217 -9.91 8.17 11.03
CA TYR A 217 -10.08 6.72 11.14
C TYR A 217 -11.56 6.37 11.25
N LYS A 218 -11.97 5.28 10.61
CA LYS A 218 -13.25 4.63 10.89
C LYS A 218 -13.08 3.53 11.92
N ILE A 219 -14.03 3.45 12.84
CA ILE A 219 -14.17 2.34 13.79
C ILE A 219 -15.16 1.35 13.21
N SER A 220 -14.72 0.12 12.97
CA SER A 220 -15.64 -0.98 12.69
C SER A 220 -16.22 -1.46 14.02
N ASN A 221 -17.43 -1.04 14.36
CA ASN A 221 -18.19 -1.67 15.43
C ASN A 221 -18.65 -3.03 14.91
N ASN A 222 -17.89 -4.08 15.21
CA ASN A 222 -18.33 -5.44 14.98
C ASN A 222 -19.33 -5.81 16.09
N SER A 223 -20.50 -5.17 16.06
CA SER A 223 -21.64 -5.54 16.88
C SER A 223 -22.20 -6.83 16.28
N ASN A 224 -21.62 -7.97 16.66
CA ASN A 224 -22.43 -9.18 16.71
C ASN A 224 -23.54 -8.88 17.71
N ASP A 225 -24.74 -8.59 17.20
CA ASP A 225 -25.96 -8.62 17.98
C ASP A 225 -26.06 -10.01 18.61
N VAL A 226 -25.54 -10.15 19.83
CA VAL A 226 -25.91 -11.25 20.71
C VAL A 226 -27.33 -10.92 21.13
N GLN A 227 -28.27 -11.32 20.29
CA GLN A 227 -29.65 -11.49 20.67
C GLN A 227 -29.64 -12.51 21.83
N GLU A 228 -29.79 -12.02 23.05
CA GLU A 228 -30.06 -12.82 24.25
C GLU A 228 -31.36 -13.60 24.00
N ASN A 229 -31.27 -14.76 23.36
CA ASN A 229 -32.29 -15.78 23.46
C ASN A 229 -32.09 -16.47 24.81
N MET A 230 -32.79 -15.95 25.82
CA MET A 230 -33.16 -16.76 26.99
C MET A 230 -34.13 -17.86 26.52
N GLU A 231 -33.59 -18.97 26.05
CA GLU A 231 -34.32 -20.23 26.01
C GLU A 231 -33.88 -21.11 27.18
N THR A 232 -34.65 -21.06 28.25
CA THR A 232 -34.72 -22.10 29.28
C THR A 232 -35.00 -23.46 28.64
N LYS A 233 -33.99 -24.32 28.54
CA LYS A 233 -34.19 -25.77 28.38
C LYS A 233 -34.02 -26.47 29.71
N GLN A 234 -35.19 -26.69 30.30
CA GLN A 234 -35.50 -27.66 31.33
C GLN A 234 -35.04 -29.05 30.88
N ASN A 235 -34.14 -29.70 31.62
CA ASN A 235 -33.90 -31.13 31.51
C ASN A 235 -34.02 -31.76 32.90
N ASN A 236 -35.18 -32.38 33.13
CA ASN A 236 -35.39 -33.35 34.19
C ASN A 236 -34.64 -34.64 33.85
N THR A 237 -33.72 -35.09 34.69
CA THR A 237 -33.62 -36.52 35.03
C THR A 237 -33.11 -36.68 36.46
N THR A 238 -33.80 -37.56 37.17
CA THR A 238 -33.80 -37.92 38.59
C THR A 238 -32.51 -38.56 39.13
N THR A 239 -32.14 -38.11 40.34
CA THR A 239 -31.54 -38.79 41.52
C THR A 239 -30.74 -40.09 41.36
N GLU A 240 -29.50 -40.10 41.88
CA GLU A 240 -29.09 -40.84 43.10
C GLU A 240 -27.66 -40.47 43.53
N ASP A 241 -27.41 -40.53 44.86
CA ASP A 241 -26.26 -40.02 45.61
C ASP A 241 -24.93 -40.77 45.41
N VAL A 242 -23.81 -40.07 45.73
CA VAL A 242 -22.66 -40.46 46.59
C VAL A 242 -21.29 -40.00 46.05
N ASP A 243 -20.61 -39.26 46.92
CA ASP A 243 -19.16 -39.01 47.10
C ASP A 243 -18.33 -38.01 46.27
N SER A 244 -17.89 -36.97 47.01
CA SER A 244 -16.50 -36.55 47.23
C SER A 244 -15.57 -36.39 46.02
N ASN A 245 -15.23 -35.14 45.66
CA ASN A 245 -13.87 -34.59 45.83
C ASN A 245 -13.71 -33.13 45.35
N ASN A 246 -12.97 -32.37 46.17
CA ASN A 246 -12.44 -31.03 45.95
C ASN A 246 -11.92 -30.76 44.53
N THR A 247 -12.33 -29.64 43.93
CA THR A 247 -11.37 -28.73 43.26
C THR A 247 -11.90 -27.30 43.27
N THR A 248 -11.15 -26.42 43.92
CA THR A 248 -11.32 -24.96 43.92
C THR A 248 -11.27 -24.43 42.48
N GLN A 249 -12.42 -23.99 41.96
CA GLN A 249 -12.48 -23.28 40.68
C GLN A 249 -12.18 -21.80 40.93
N ILE A 250 -11.00 -21.40 40.47
CA ILE A 250 -10.62 -20.00 40.23
C ILE A 250 -11.54 -19.47 39.12
N PRO A 251 -12.24 -18.35 39.30
CA PRO A 251 -13.04 -17.78 38.23
C PRO A 251 -12.11 -17.17 37.19
N THR A 252 -11.83 -17.91 36.12
CA THR A 252 -11.18 -17.38 34.92
C THR A 252 -12.16 -16.45 34.25
N THR A 253 -12.01 -15.15 34.52
CA THR A 253 -12.68 -14.09 33.78
C THR A 253 -12.15 -14.17 32.35
N VAL A 254 -12.95 -14.73 31.45
CA VAL A 254 -12.70 -14.64 30.01
C VAL A 254 -12.91 -13.18 29.64
N GLN A 255 -11.81 -12.42 29.63
CA GLN A 255 -11.76 -11.08 29.10
C GLN A 255 -11.87 -11.20 27.58
N SER A 256 -13.09 -11.04 27.05
CA SER A 256 -13.30 -10.84 25.63
C SER A 256 -12.61 -9.54 25.23
N GLN A 257 -11.41 -9.62 24.66
CA GLN A 257 -10.81 -8.50 23.94
C GLN A 257 -11.68 -8.22 22.72
N SER A 258 -12.43 -7.12 22.72
CA SER A 258 -12.94 -6.57 21.47
C SER A 258 -11.73 -5.98 20.74
N THR A 259 -11.26 -6.66 19.70
CA THR A 259 -10.39 -6.03 18.71
C THR A 259 -11.29 -5.10 17.90
N ASN A 260 -11.35 -3.84 18.30
CA ASN A 260 -11.95 -2.80 17.48
C ASN A 260 -10.99 -2.56 16.31
N ASP A 261 -11.27 -3.17 15.16
CA ASP A 261 -10.51 -2.89 13.95
C ASP A 261 -10.80 -1.44 13.51
N SER A 262 -9.75 -0.62 13.55
CA SER A 262 -9.79 0.75 13.03
C SER A 262 -9.01 0.80 11.72
N SER A 263 -9.56 1.49 10.73
CA SER A 263 -8.89 1.67 9.44
C SER A 263 -8.82 3.15 9.10
N LYS A 264 -7.66 3.57 8.59
CA LYS A 264 -7.41 4.95 8.19
C LYS A 264 -8.14 5.22 6.88
N ILE A 265 -8.95 6.29 6.84
CA ILE A 265 -9.60 6.76 5.62
C ILE A 265 -8.70 7.82 4.97
N VAL A 266 -8.41 8.89 5.74
CA VAL A 266 -7.65 10.04 5.27
C VAL A 266 -6.54 10.37 6.24
N GLY A 267 -5.38 10.74 5.72
CA GLY A 267 -4.34 11.40 6.47
C GLY A 267 -4.14 12.86 6.10
N GLY A 268 -3.68 13.67 7.04
CA GLY A 268 -3.22 15.02 6.73
C GLY A 268 -4.32 16.05 6.46
N SER A 269 -5.53 15.80 6.96
CA SER A 269 -6.64 16.76 6.86
C SER A 269 -6.38 17.94 7.78
N LYS A 270 -6.63 19.17 7.32
CA LYS A 270 -6.45 20.37 8.14
C LYS A 270 -7.77 20.76 8.81
N ILE A 271 -7.71 21.08 10.10
CA ILE A 271 -8.84 21.66 10.83
C ILE A 271 -8.99 23.13 10.45
N VAL A 272 -10.15 23.48 9.92
CA VAL A 272 -10.50 24.86 9.55
C VAL A 272 -11.07 25.60 10.76
N SER A 273 -11.99 24.99 11.49
CA SER A 273 -12.59 25.57 12.69
C SER A 273 -13.20 24.50 13.60
N ILE A 274 -13.32 24.83 14.88
CA ILE A 274 -13.94 23.98 15.90
C ILE A 274 -15.00 24.79 16.63
N LEU A 275 -16.22 24.28 16.66
CA LEU A 275 -17.35 24.91 17.35
C LEU A 275 -17.93 23.93 18.37
N ARG A 276 -18.16 24.37 19.59
CA ARG A 276 -18.82 23.55 20.61
C ARG A 276 -20.34 23.58 20.41
N SER A 277 -20.95 22.40 20.38
CA SER A 277 -22.41 22.19 20.27
C SER A 277 -23.02 21.84 21.63
N LYS A 278 -22.80 22.66 22.67
CA LYS A 278 -23.41 22.47 23.99
C LYS A 278 -23.99 23.78 24.52
N ASP A 279 -25.16 23.69 25.13
CA ASP A 279 -25.76 24.79 25.87
C ASP A 279 -24.79 25.29 26.95
N SER A 280 -24.73 26.61 27.11
CA SER A 280 -23.91 27.30 28.11
C SER A 280 -24.13 26.66 29.49
N GLY A 281 -23.16 25.87 29.95
CA GLY A 281 -23.27 25.15 31.22
C GLY A 281 -23.44 26.10 32.41
N THR A 282 -23.82 25.55 33.56
CA THR A 282 -23.99 26.29 34.82
C THR A 282 -22.66 26.40 35.58
N ILE A 283 -22.23 27.60 35.96
CA ILE A 283 -21.08 27.82 36.83
C ILE A 283 -21.57 28.24 38.22
N ASP A 284 -21.19 27.47 39.25
CA ASP A 284 -21.46 27.81 40.65
C ASP A 284 -20.33 28.69 41.19
N LEU A 285 -20.64 29.97 41.46
CA LEU A 285 -19.67 30.96 41.93
C LEU A 285 -20.11 31.53 43.28
N ASN A 286 -19.48 31.05 44.35
CA ASN A 286 -19.72 31.56 45.69
C ASN A 286 -18.92 32.85 45.91
N THR A 287 -19.59 34.00 45.85
CA THR A 287 -18.99 35.29 46.25
C THR A 287 -19.58 35.76 47.57
N GLN A 288 -18.73 35.89 48.59
CA GLN A 288 -19.09 36.48 49.88
C GLN A 288 -18.68 37.96 49.87
N LEU A 289 -19.66 38.86 49.79
CA LEU A 289 -19.41 40.28 50.01
C LEU A 289 -19.51 40.59 51.51
N GLY A 290 -18.36 40.76 52.16
CA GLY A 290 -18.30 41.22 53.54
C GLY A 290 -18.40 42.75 53.61
N GLN A 291 -19.46 43.27 54.24
CA GLN A 291 -19.46 44.64 54.77
C GLN A 291 -19.86 44.63 56.26
N THR A 292 -18.99 45.18 57.09
CA THR A 292 -19.25 45.51 58.51
C THR A 292 -19.91 46.88 58.65
N PRO A 293 -20.51 47.25 59.80
CA PRO A 293 -21.09 46.43 60.87
C PRO A 293 -22.52 46.94 61.16
N LYS A 294 -23.56 46.35 60.56
CA LYS A 294 -24.96 46.31 61.06
C LYS A 294 -25.78 45.40 60.14
N SER A 295 -25.69 44.11 60.49
CA SER A 295 -26.29 42.92 59.90
C SER A 295 -27.51 43.10 58.98
N ARG A 296 -27.31 42.76 57.69
CA ARG A 296 -28.01 41.65 57.03
C ARG A 296 -27.01 40.96 56.10
N ASN A 297 -26.67 39.71 56.40
CA ASN A 297 -25.94 38.88 55.46
C ASN A 297 -26.91 38.49 54.36
N TYR A 298 -26.84 39.16 53.21
CA TYR A 298 -27.48 38.66 51.99
C TYR A 298 -26.54 37.62 51.39
N THR A 299 -26.77 36.35 51.73
CA THR A 299 -26.23 35.26 50.94
C THR A 299 -27.06 35.20 49.67
N GLN A 300 -26.57 35.80 48.58
CA GLN A 300 -27.14 35.59 47.27
C GLN A 300 -26.35 34.48 46.60
N GLU A 301 -26.99 33.32 46.46
CA GLU A 301 -26.53 32.26 45.57
C GLU A 301 -26.75 32.77 44.13
N ILE A 302 -25.73 33.41 43.56
CA ILE A 302 -25.76 33.78 42.15
C ILE A 302 -25.19 32.60 41.38
N LYS A 303 -26.08 31.73 40.91
CA LYS A 303 -25.74 30.83 39.79
C LYS A 303 -25.32 31.74 38.64
N THR A 304 -24.07 31.72 38.19
CA THR A 304 -23.67 32.57 37.06
C THR A 304 -23.74 31.77 35.77
N ASP A 305 -24.85 31.95 35.08
CA ASP A 305 -25.11 31.51 33.72
C ASP A 305 -25.28 32.79 32.84
N VAL A 306 -25.19 32.65 31.51
CA VAL A 306 -25.67 33.66 30.55
C VAL A 306 -27.05 34.16 30.95
N TYR A 307 -27.91 33.25 31.43
CA TYR A 307 -29.22 33.57 32.01
C TYR A 307 -29.16 34.61 33.14
N GLN A 308 -28.13 34.58 33.99
CA GLN A 308 -28.01 35.43 35.17
C GLN A 308 -27.29 36.75 34.88
N ALA A 309 -26.42 36.77 33.86
CA ALA A 309 -25.99 38.01 33.23
C ALA A 309 -27.16 38.75 32.55
N ILE A 310 -28.12 38.02 31.98
CA ILE A 310 -29.35 38.59 31.42
C ILE A 310 -30.29 39.05 32.55
N LEU A 311 -30.46 38.28 33.62
CA LEU A 311 -31.28 38.66 34.78
C LEU A 311 -30.72 39.88 35.53
N SER A 312 -29.40 40.03 35.62
CA SER A 312 -28.75 41.21 36.22
C SER A 312 -28.90 42.47 35.38
N LYS A 313 -28.93 42.35 34.04
CA LYS A 313 -29.38 43.43 33.16
C LYS A 313 -30.84 43.80 33.45
N ALA A 314 -31.71 42.80 33.57
CA ALA A 314 -33.14 42.98 33.80
C ALA A 314 -33.47 43.56 35.19
N SER A 315 -32.65 43.25 36.20
CA SER A 315 -32.79 43.78 37.57
C SER A 315 -32.08 45.13 37.78
N GLY A 316 -31.36 45.63 36.77
CA GLY A 316 -30.67 46.92 36.79
C GLY A 316 -29.37 46.94 37.61
N THR A 317 -28.86 45.79 38.01
CA THR A 317 -27.62 45.69 38.81
C THR A 317 -26.35 45.82 37.97
N LEU A 318 -26.40 45.42 36.70
CA LEU A 318 -25.31 45.58 35.74
C LEU A 318 -25.75 46.47 34.57
N SER A 319 -24.87 47.38 34.15
CA SER A 319 -25.11 48.20 32.97
C SER A 319 -25.00 47.37 31.70
N GLU A 320 -25.68 47.79 30.63
CA GLU A 320 -25.64 47.10 29.34
C GLU A 320 -24.21 46.93 28.79
N LYS A 321 -23.32 47.89 29.07
CA LYS A 321 -21.91 47.82 28.69
C LYS A 321 -21.15 46.71 29.42
N GLU A 322 -21.38 46.56 30.72
CA GLU A 322 -20.73 45.52 31.54
C GLU A 322 -21.22 44.13 31.15
N VAL A 323 -22.53 43.98 30.91
CA VAL A 323 -23.12 42.73 30.42
C VAL A 323 -22.58 42.40 29.03
N LYS A 324 -22.47 43.39 28.15
CA LYS A 324 -21.86 43.20 26.83
C LYS A 324 -20.44 42.67 26.94
N ILE A 325 -19.59 43.27 27.77
CA ILE A 325 -18.20 42.82 27.97
C ILE A 325 -18.14 41.38 28.51
N LEU A 326 -19.05 41.03 29.42
CA LEU A 326 -19.11 39.68 30.00
C LEU A 326 -19.58 38.62 29.00
N MET A 327 -20.53 38.96 28.14
CA MET A 327 -21.17 38.06 27.18
C MET A 327 -20.46 38.00 25.82
N GLU A 328 -19.72 39.05 25.46
CA GLU A 328 -19.00 39.15 24.19
C GLU A 328 -18.00 37.99 24.08
N ASN A 329 -18.23 37.14 23.07
CA ASN A 329 -17.45 35.93 22.81
C ASN A 329 -17.40 34.94 23.99
N TYR A 330 -18.39 34.94 24.90
CA TYR A 330 -18.42 34.03 26.04
C TYR A 330 -18.30 32.55 25.61
N GLY A 331 -19.10 32.12 24.62
CA GLY A 331 -19.06 30.75 24.11
C GLY A 331 -17.69 30.37 23.52
N TRP A 332 -17.06 31.28 22.78
CA TRP A 332 -15.71 31.09 22.24
C TRP A 332 -14.67 30.97 23.34
N ARG A 333 -14.69 31.90 24.32
CA ARG A 333 -13.76 31.90 25.45
C ARG A 333 -13.90 30.63 26.29
N LEU A 334 -15.14 30.21 26.59
CA LEU A 334 -15.39 28.98 27.32
C LEU A 334 -14.87 27.75 26.55
N SER A 335 -15.16 27.66 25.25
CA SER A 335 -14.65 26.59 24.39
C SER A 335 -13.12 26.54 24.40
N GLU A 336 -12.46 27.69 24.27
CA GLU A 336 -11.01 27.80 24.34
C GLU A 336 -10.45 27.41 25.71
N TYR A 337 -11.08 27.83 26.82
CA TYR A 337 -10.65 27.46 28.17
C TYR A 337 -10.77 25.96 28.42
N GLU A 338 -11.87 25.33 28.04
CA GLU A 338 -12.06 23.89 28.20
C GLU A 338 -11.03 23.11 27.37
N ARG A 339 -10.80 23.53 26.12
CA ARG A 339 -9.82 22.93 25.21
C ARG A 339 -8.39 23.07 25.74
N THR A 340 -7.98 24.29 26.08
CA THR A 340 -6.60 24.57 26.54
C THR A 340 -6.29 24.01 27.92
N SER A 341 -7.26 24.01 28.83
CA SER A 341 -7.08 23.48 30.19
C SER A 341 -7.28 21.96 30.25
N ASN A 342 -7.74 21.34 29.15
CA ASN A 342 -8.16 19.94 29.09
C ASN A 342 -9.26 19.57 30.11
N ILE A 343 -9.91 20.56 30.74
CA ILE A 343 -10.96 20.40 31.74
C ILE A 343 -12.30 20.56 31.03
N GLY A 344 -13.16 19.55 31.11
CA GLY A 344 -14.47 19.59 30.48
C GLY A 344 -15.07 18.21 30.27
N ASP A 345 -16.34 18.18 29.87
CA ASP A 345 -17.06 16.96 29.56
C ASP A 345 -16.48 16.28 28.30
N LEU A 346 -16.07 15.01 28.42
CA LEU A 346 -15.57 14.21 27.31
C LEU A 346 -16.67 13.84 26.30
N ASN A 347 -17.93 13.94 26.72
CA ASN A 347 -19.09 13.70 25.88
C ASN A 347 -19.65 14.98 25.24
N ALA A 348 -18.98 16.12 25.43
CA ALA A 348 -19.36 17.34 24.72
C ALA A 348 -19.23 17.14 23.21
N GLU A 349 -20.25 17.54 22.47
CA GLU A 349 -20.30 17.50 21.02
C GLU A 349 -19.64 18.74 20.41
N TYR A 350 -18.87 18.55 19.35
CA TYR A 350 -18.18 19.58 18.60
C TYR A 350 -18.52 19.45 17.12
N LEU A 351 -18.81 20.57 16.50
CA LEU A 351 -18.89 20.73 15.07
C LEU A 351 -17.50 21.17 14.57
N VAL A 352 -16.80 20.26 13.89
CA VAL A 352 -15.46 20.50 13.34
C VAL A 352 -15.56 20.62 11.83
N MET A 353 -14.98 21.70 11.28
CA MET A 353 -14.85 21.90 9.84
C MET A 353 -13.49 21.39 9.40
N LEU A 354 -13.45 20.39 8.52
CA LEU A 354 -12.22 19.75 8.06
C LEU A 354 -12.01 19.94 6.57
N GLU A 355 -10.78 20.34 6.19
CA GLU A 355 -10.29 20.26 4.82
C GLU A 355 -9.89 18.81 4.53
N VAL A 356 -10.66 18.14 3.67
CA VAL A 356 -10.46 16.73 3.29
C VAL A 356 -10.34 16.58 1.77
N PRO A 357 -9.62 15.55 1.26
CA PRO A 357 -9.61 15.21 -0.16
C PRO A 357 -11.02 14.90 -0.66
N ARG A 358 -11.36 15.38 -1.87
CA ARG A 358 -12.71 15.20 -2.46
C ARG A 358 -13.13 13.73 -2.57
N GLU A 359 -12.20 12.85 -2.92
CA GLU A 359 -12.46 11.42 -3.12
C GLU A 359 -12.88 10.68 -1.84
N SER A 360 -12.47 11.17 -0.67
CA SER A 360 -12.73 10.50 0.61
C SER A 360 -14.00 11.01 1.31
N VAL A 361 -14.66 12.02 0.74
CA VAL A 361 -15.84 12.67 1.34
C VAL A 361 -16.99 11.68 1.51
N GLU A 362 -17.25 10.86 0.49
CA GLU A 362 -18.36 9.88 0.53
C GLU A 362 -18.19 8.87 1.66
N GLU A 363 -16.97 8.36 1.86
CA GLU A 363 -16.67 7.42 2.93
C GLU A 363 -16.77 8.07 4.31
N ILE A 364 -16.35 9.33 4.44
CA ILE A 364 -16.47 10.11 5.68
C ILE A 364 -17.95 10.34 6.01
N LEU A 365 -18.75 10.79 5.03
CA LEU A 365 -20.18 11.09 5.24
C LEU A 365 -20.99 9.83 5.57
N THR A 366 -20.62 8.67 5.00
CA THR A 366 -21.26 7.39 5.30
C THR A 366 -20.99 6.92 6.72
N ASN A 367 -19.84 7.29 7.30
CA ASN A 367 -19.37 6.78 8.59
C ASN A 367 -19.33 7.83 9.70
N MET A 368 -19.98 8.99 9.55
CA MET A 368 -19.83 10.16 10.45
C MET A 368 -19.90 9.82 11.94
N ASP A 369 -20.81 8.93 12.35
CA ASP A 369 -21.01 8.54 13.74
C ASP A 369 -19.84 7.70 14.32
N ASN A 370 -19.10 7.01 13.45
CA ASN A 370 -18.04 6.06 13.80
C ASN A 370 -16.65 6.54 13.38
N LEU A 371 -16.42 7.86 13.38
CA LEU A 371 -15.11 8.44 13.09
C LEU A 371 -14.31 8.76 14.35
N ILE A 372 -12.99 8.66 14.23
CA ILE A 372 -12.03 9.20 15.20
C ILE A 372 -11.05 10.09 14.44
N LEU A 373 -10.81 11.28 14.99
CA LEU A 373 -9.73 12.17 14.58
C LEU A 373 -8.54 11.95 15.50
N THR A 374 -7.35 11.83 14.91
CA THR A 374 -6.10 11.64 15.64
C THR A 374 -5.02 12.56 15.08
N ILE A 375 -4.00 12.86 15.89
CA ILE A 375 -2.81 13.59 15.42
C ILE A 375 -1.99 12.62 14.56
N PRO A 376 -1.56 13.03 13.36
CA PRO A 376 -0.81 12.16 12.45
C PRO A 376 0.46 11.64 13.08
N THR A 377 0.76 10.37 12.83
CA THR A 377 1.98 9.74 13.35
C THR A 377 3.23 10.15 12.59
N TYR A 378 3.13 10.58 11.33
CA TYR A 378 4.31 11.01 10.55
C TYR A 378 4.95 12.32 11.07
N ASP A 379 4.25 13.06 11.94
CA ASP A 379 4.80 14.22 12.66
C ASP A 379 5.24 13.85 14.09
N ALA A 380 5.47 12.57 14.35
CA ALA A 380 5.96 12.12 15.65
C ALA A 380 7.38 12.65 15.91
N PRO A 381 7.71 12.99 17.16
CA PRO A 381 9.07 13.37 17.53
C PRO A 381 10.09 12.32 17.12
N SER A 382 11.31 12.74 16.78
CA SER A 382 12.38 11.85 16.28
C SER A 382 12.78 10.69 17.21
N TRP A 383 12.36 10.71 18.48
CA TRP A 383 12.57 9.62 19.43
C TRP A 383 11.51 8.50 19.33
N VAL A 384 10.38 8.75 18.66
CA VAL A 384 9.37 7.75 18.33
C VAL A 384 9.81 7.03 17.06
N ASN A 385 10.23 5.78 17.19
CA ASN A 385 10.62 4.96 16.04
C ASN A 385 9.38 4.29 15.44
N LEU A 386 8.86 4.87 14.36
CA LEU A 386 7.80 4.28 13.55
C LEU A 386 8.46 3.28 12.61
N LYS A 387 8.38 1.99 12.96
CA LYS A 387 8.80 0.91 12.08
C LYS A 387 7.71 0.57 11.08
#